data_AF-A0A238ZFG5-F1
#
_entry.id   AF-A0A238ZFG5-F1
#
_cell.length_a   1.000
_cell.length_b   1.000
_cell.length_c   1.000
_cell.angle_alpha   90.00
_cell.angle_beta   90.00
_cell.angle_gamma   90.00
#
_symmetry.space_group_name_H-M   'P 1'
#
loop_
_entity.id
_entity.type
_entity.pdbx_description
1 polymer ?
#
loop_
_entity_poly.entity_id
_entity_poly.type
_entity_poly.pdbx_seq_one_letter_code
_entity_poly.pdbx_strand_id
1 'polypeptide(L)'
;MRKLTISRTLIKIIFGFLLIFSVSLPAIAQPSNVENKTENPPTIESIIGKLETKLKENAPFSEIENLTKETFSLKRKSSIFYIPEINFLLNRQVEKIPESQTATFRKRILQMDTIISGLTTILTIFGAFSLIYFADKVFSSEIKRNTAILIGACLIFTGLLFQGYLFYAVFGILAGIGFISRNKIPFSILMLIILSLHLVSQTVNKAFFEAANLPKNQLIDKLKRDNYSPYFLISNSSLSKIEKEIATMANKQALLYEINIDTWKKLLENRLSPEEKAIILNNIGCILYKHGNLKEAIKYFEEARKVYPTPKTYYNLFLTYSSLFEPDKADFYSKKLKNYSYFFQKEIPLVANIGDVYKIILKVNIPFTSIVIIIATFLISSITAGKFIKKLSFISINPFYNNYLPGYSLYYNNNYGGIILFIISIFILELLVRSLCLMNL
;
A
#
# COMPACT_ATOMS: atom_id res chain seq x y z
N MET A 1 28.33 29.35 27.18
CA MET A 1 27.10 28.57 26.89
C MET A 1 25.88 29.49 26.99
N ARG A 2 25.36 30.00 25.86
CA ARG A 2 24.09 30.76 25.83
C ARG A 2 22.94 29.76 25.74
N LYS A 3 22.06 29.73 26.74
CA LYS A 3 20.83 28.92 26.73
C LYS A 3 19.92 29.45 25.61
N LEU A 4 19.62 28.61 24.62
CA LEU A 4 18.55 28.87 23.66
C LEU A 4 17.22 28.80 24.42
N THR A 5 16.62 29.95 24.70
CA THR A 5 15.24 30.04 25.17
C THR A 5 14.32 29.93 23.96
N ILE A 6 13.76 28.74 23.76
CA ILE A 6 12.65 28.51 22.82
C ILE A 6 11.48 29.38 23.28
N SER A 7 10.97 30.23 22.39
CA SER A 7 9.92 31.19 22.75
C SER A 7 8.62 30.44 23.11
N ARG A 8 7.90 30.93 24.12
CA ARG A 8 6.58 30.41 24.54
C ARG A 8 5.57 30.40 23.38
N THR A 9 5.80 31.20 22.34
CA THR A 9 4.99 31.25 21.13
C THR A 9 5.14 29.98 20.29
N LEU A 10 6.35 29.41 20.21
CA LEU A 10 6.60 28.17 19.46
C LEU A 10 5.92 26.96 20.14
N ILE A 11 5.94 26.91 21.49
CA ILE A 11 5.26 25.87 22.27
C ILE A 11 3.73 25.93 22.08
N LYS A 12 3.16 27.14 22.00
CA LYS A 12 1.73 27.32 21.74
C LYS A 12 1.31 26.90 20.33
N ILE A 13 2.18 27.11 19.33
CA ILE A 13 1.94 26.64 17.95
C ILE A 13 1.99 25.11 17.88
N ILE A 14 2.94 24.48 18.58
CA ILE A 14 3.05 23.01 18.66
C ILE A 14 1.86 22.39 19.40
N PHE A 15 1.38 23.01 20.49
CA PHE A 15 0.17 22.54 21.20
C PHE A 15 -1.13 22.81 20.44
N GLY A 16 -1.20 23.90 19.66
CA GLY A 16 -2.34 24.18 18.79
C GLY A 16 -2.51 23.15 17.67
N PHE A 17 -1.42 22.57 17.17
CA PHE A 17 -1.46 21.50 16.17
C PHE A 17 -1.92 20.15 16.72
N LEU A 18 -1.65 19.87 18.00
CA LEU A 18 -2.04 18.60 18.65
C LEU A 18 -3.54 18.54 19.02
N LEU A 19 -4.20 19.68 19.20
CA LEU A 19 -5.62 19.76 19.57
C LEU A 19 -6.58 19.66 18.37
N ILE A 20 -6.09 19.78 17.14
CA ILE A 20 -6.90 19.70 15.92
C ILE A 20 -7.13 18.23 15.48
N PHE A 21 -6.43 17.26 16.07
CA PHE A 21 -6.50 15.84 15.69
C PHE A 21 -7.37 14.95 16.59
N SER A 22 -8.07 15.51 17.59
CA SER A 22 -8.82 14.72 18.57
C SER A 22 -10.34 14.90 18.52
N VAL A 23 -10.99 14.73 17.36
CA VAL A 23 -12.45 14.50 17.24
C VAL A 23 -12.70 13.77 15.90
N SER A 24 -12.93 12.46 15.83
CA SER A 24 -14.24 11.84 16.06
C SER A 24 -14.11 10.32 15.90
N LEU A 25 -14.27 9.57 16.99
CA LEU A 25 -14.56 8.14 16.94
C LEU A 25 -16.06 7.98 16.67
N PRO A 26 -16.50 7.36 15.57
CA PRO A 26 -17.89 6.96 15.45
C PRO A 26 -18.19 5.87 16.49
N ALA A 27 -19.31 6.06 17.18
CA ALA A 27 -19.82 5.19 18.23
C ALA A 27 -19.79 3.71 17.80
N ILE A 28 -19.15 2.88 18.61
CA ILE A 28 -19.27 1.43 18.55
C ILE A 28 -20.75 1.11 18.80
N ALA A 29 -21.43 0.63 17.76
CA ALA A 29 -22.79 0.14 17.88
C ALA A 29 -22.81 -1.02 18.88
N GLN A 30 -23.57 -0.86 19.97
CA GLN A 30 -23.88 -1.94 20.90
C GLN A 30 -24.59 -3.07 20.17
N PRO A 31 -24.26 -4.35 20.42
CA PRO A 31 -25.09 -5.44 19.97
C PRO A 31 -26.43 -5.41 20.72
N SER A 32 -27.50 -5.27 19.95
CA SER A 32 -28.89 -5.30 20.41
C SER A 32 -29.22 -6.64 21.07
N ASN A 33 -29.76 -6.53 22.29
CA ASN A 33 -30.56 -7.47 23.07
C ASN A 33 -30.69 -8.91 22.58
N VAL A 34 -30.18 -9.80 23.43
CA VAL A 34 -30.37 -11.25 23.43
C VAL A 34 -31.84 -11.57 23.74
N GLU A 35 -32.61 -11.92 22.72
CA GLU A 35 -33.81 -12.73 22.88
C GLU A 35 -33.40 -14.22 22.92
N ASN A 36 -33.74 -14.89 24.03
CA ASN A 36 -33.62 -16.33 24.21
C ASN A 36 -34.36 -17.09 23.08
N LYS A 37 -33.59 -17.67 22.16
CA LYS A 37 -34.05 -18.62 21.14
C LYS A 37 -33.05 -19.77 21.08
N THR A 38 -33.56 -20.99 21.21
CA THR A 38 -32.94 -22.29 20.89
C THR A 38 -31.46 -22.20 20.52
N GLU A 39 -30.56 -22.66 21.40
CA GLU A 39 -29.11 -22.53 21.22
C GLU A 39 -28.66 -23.07 19.86
N ASN A 40 -28.49 -22.15 18.90
CA ASN A 40 -27.87 -22.45 17.63
C ASN A 40 -26.45 -22.99 17.91
N PRO A 41 -25.95 -23.94 17.10
CA PRO A 41 -24.61 -24.46 17.28
C PRO A 41 -23.58 -23.31 17.34
N PRO A 42 -22.57 -23.38 18.23
CA PRO A 42 -21.64 -22.29 18.42
C PRO A 42 -20.91 -21.99 17.11
N THR A 43 -20.93 -20.72 16.70
CA THR A 43 -20.19 -20.22 15.54
C THR A 43 -18.80 -19.76 15.98
N ILE A 44 -17.86 -19.71 15.03
CA ILE A 44 -16.50 -19.22 15.30
C ILE A 44 -16.52 -17.77 15.82
N GLU A 45 -17.38 -16.93 15.25
CA GLU A 45 -17.57 -15.54 15.69
C GLU A 45 -18.09 -15.45 17.14
N SER A 46 -19.03 -16.33 17.52
CA SER A 46 -19.55 -16.39 18.89
C SER A 46 -18.46 -16.75 19.91
N ILE A 47 -17.61 -17.74 19.60
CA ILE A 47 -16.52 -18.12 20.50
C ILE A 47 -15.45 -17.03 20.58
N ILE A 48 -15.10 -16.39 19.46
CA ILE A 48 -14.16 -15.25 19.46
C ILE A 48 -14.72 -14.10 20.32
N GLY A 49 -16.02 -13.81 20.23
CA GLY A 49 -16.68 -12.83 21.08
C GLY A 49 -16.61 -13.20 22.57
N LYS A 50 -16.85 -14.47 22.91
CA LYS A 50 -16.68 -14.96 24.29
C LYS A 50 -15.24 -14.82 24.76
N LEU A 51 -14.26 -15.16 23.92
CA LEU A 51 -12.83 -15.03 24.22
C LEU A 51 -12.46 -13.57 24.51
N GLU A 52 -12.94 -12.63 23.69
CA GLU A 52 -12.72 -11.19 23.90
C GLU A 52 -13.32 -10.71 25.23
N THR A 53 -14.57 -11.08 25.53
CA THR A 53 -15.22 -10.74 26.80
C THR A 53 -14.45 -11.28 27.99
N LYS A 54 -14.01 -12.54 27.93
CA LYS A 54 -13.24 -13.18 29.01
C LYS A 54 -11.88 -12.56 29.22
N LEU A 55 -11.21 -12.11 28.15
CA LEU A 55 -9.97 -11.35 28.27
C LEU A 55 -10.19 -10.00 28.97
N LYS A 56 -11.29 -9.29 28.66
CA LYS A 56 -11.65 -8.03 29.34
C LYS A 56 -11.97 -8.23 30.83
N GLU A 57 -12.54 -9.38 31.18
CA GLU A 57 -12.86 -9.77 32.56
C GLU A 57 -11.63 -10.28 33.35
N ASN A 58 -10.44 -10.34 32.74
CA ASN A 58 -9.24 -10.97 33.31
C ASN A 58 -9.49 -12.44 33.75
N ALA A 59 -10.23 -13.20 32.93
CA ALA A 59 -10.54 -14.59 33.21
C ALA A 59 -9.25 -15.44 33.38
N PRO A 60 -9.31 -16.56 34.14
CA PRO A 60 -8.17 -17.45 34.32
C PRO A 60 -7.62 -17.97 32.98
N PHE A 61 -6.29 -18.13 32.91
CA PHE A 61 -5.61 -18.61 31.69
C PHE A 61 -6.18 -19.93 31.16
N SER A 62 -6.60 -20.85 32.03
CA SER A 62 -7.22 -22.12 31.64
C SER A 62 -8.53 -21.95 30.87
N GLU A 63 -9.34 -20.94 31.20
CA GLU A 63 -10.59 -20.65 30.49
C GLU A 63 -10.30 -20.09 29.09
N ILE A 64 -9.33 -19.17 29.00
CA ILE A 64 -8.84 -18.62 27.74
C ILE A 64 -8.26 -19.73 26.84
N GLU A 65 -7.50 -20.67 27.41
CA GLU A 65 -6.94 -21.80 26.68
C GLU A 65 -8.02 -22.76 26.18
N ASN A 66 -9.05 -23.02 26.99
CA ASN A 66 -10.17 -23.87 26.61
C ASN A 66 -10.97 -23.26 25.45
N LEU A 67 -11.30 -21.96 25.51
CA LEU A 67 -11.96 -21.26 24.40
C LEU A 67 -11.08 -21.24 23.14
N THR A 68 -9.78 -21.09 23.29
CA THR A 68 -8.84 -21.17 22.16
C THR A 68 -8.87 -22.55 21.50
N LYS A 69 -8.81 -23.63 22.30
CA LYS A 69 -8.94 -25.02 21.81
C LYS A 69 -10.28 -25.28 21.14
N GLU A 70 -11.37 -24.78 21.73
CA GLU A 70 -12.72 -24.86 21.17
C GLU A 70 -12.80 -24.15 19.81
N THR A 71 -12.21 -22.95 19.70
CA THR A 71 -12.14 -22.20 18.45
C THR A 71 -11.44 -22.98 17.34
N PHE A 72 -10.29 -23.59 17.62
CA PHE A 72 -9.60 -24.44 16.63
C PHE A 72 -10.35 -25.73 16.32
N SER A 73 -11.10 -26.27 17.28
CA SER A 73 -11.99 -27.43 17.04
C SER A 73 -13.10 -27.08 16.04
N LEU A 74 -13.73 -25.92 16.18
CA LEU A 74 -14.71 -25.42 15.21
C LEU A 74 -14.05 -25.11 13.86
N LYS A 75 -12.88 -24.47 13.85
CA LYS A 75 -12.13 -24.16 12.63
C LYS A 75 -11.91 -25.41 11.77
N ARG A 76 -11.54 -26.54 12.38
CA ARG A 76 -11.36 -27.83 11.67
C ARG A 76 -12.64 -28.35 10.99
N LYS A 77 -13.81 -27.93 11.46
CA LYS A 77 -15.12 -28.28 10.86
C LYS A 77 -15.58 -27.24 9.83
N SER A 78 -14.90 -26.10 9.76
CA SER A 78 -15.23 -24.96 8.93
C SER A 78 -14.37 -24.89 7.68
N SER A 79 -14.66 -23.93 6.80
CA SER A 79 -13.82 -23.69 5.62
C SER A 79 -12.75 -22.62 5.85
N ILE A 80 -12.52 -22.19 7.09
CA ILE A 80 -11.62 -21.08 7.43
C ILE A 80 -10.17 -21.56 7.48
N PHE A 81 -9.27 -20.79 6.87
CA PHE A 81 -7.86 -21.15 6.74
C PHE A 81 -7.01 -20.66 7.90
N TYR A 82 -7.27 -19.45 8.41
CA TYR A 82 -6.53 -18.84 9.52
C TYR A 82 -7.45 -17.91 10.30
N ILE A 83 -7.26 -17.80 11.61
CA ILE A 83 -8.04 -16.91 12.48
C ILE A 83 -7.09 -15.87 13.11
N PRO A 84 -6.71 -14.81 12.38
CA PRO A 84 -5.76 -13.80 12.87
C PRO A 84 -6.18 -13.10 14.15
N GLU A 85 -7.47 -13.00 14.40
CA GLU A 85 -8.04 -12.34 15.57
C GLU A 85 -7.59 -13.03 16.87
N ILE A 86 -7.32 -14.34 16.88
CA ILE A 86 -6.81 -15.05 18.06
C ILE A 86 -5.41 -14.57 18.43
N ASN A 87 -4.52 -14.43 17.45
CA ASN A 87 -3.16 -13.94 17.70
C ASN A 87 -3.19 -12.50 18.26
N PHE A 88 -4.09 -11.67 17.72
CA PHE A 88 -4.28 -10.30 18.16
C PHE A 88 -4.81 -10.24 19.60
N LEU A 89 -5.91 -10.95 19.89
CA LEU A 89 -6.55 -10.98 21.21
C LEU A 89 -5.60 -11.48 22.30
N LEU A 90 -4.79 -12.50 21.99
CA LEU A 90 -3.88 -13.11 22.96
C LEU A 90 -2.49 -12.44 23.00
N ASN A 91 -2.25 -11.44 22.15
CA ASN A 91 -0.96 -10.76 22.00
C ASN A 91 0.24 -11.73 21.87
N ARG A 92 0.04 -12.87 21.19
CA ARG A 92 1.06 -13.90 20.95
C ARG A 92 0.75 -14.68 19.69
N GLN A 93 1.76 -15.30 19.10
CA GLN A 93 1.56 -16.16 17.93
C GLN A 93 1.03 -17.54 18.37
N VAL A 94 -0.27 -17.75 18.24
CA VAL A 94 -0.93 -19.06 18.43
C VAL A 94 -1.03 -19.81 17.11
N GLU A 95 -1.27 -19.09 16.02
CA GLU A 95 -1.30 -19.64 14.66
C GLU A 95 -0.26 -18.96 13.77
N LYS A 96 0.41 -19.74 12.92
CA LYS A 96 1.32 -19.20 11.90
C LYS A 96 0.51 -18.71 10.71
N ILE A 97 0.40 -17.40 10.58
CA ILE A 97 -0.39 -16.74 9.53
C ILE A 97 0.53 -16.35 8.38
N PRO A 98 0.21 -16.71 7.13
CA PRO A 98 0.99 -16.27 5.99
C PRO A 98 0.89 -14.76 5.81
N GLU A 99 1.91 -14.19 5.19
CA GLU A 99 1.90 -12.76 4.86
C GLU A 99 0.79 -12.46 3.85
N SER A 100 0.04 -11.38 4.10
CA SER A 100 -1.04 -10.95 3.22
C SER A 100 -0.49 -10.12 2.06
N GLN A 101 -1.25 -10.00 0.97
CA GLN A 101 -0.86 -9.14 -0.16
C GLN A 101 -0.82 -7.67 0.28
N THR A 102 -1.71 -7.24 1.18
CA THR A 102 -1.68 -5.90 1.78
C THR A 102 -0.41 -5.67 2.58
N ALA A 103 0.05 -6.65 3.37
CA ALA A 103 1.32 -6.57 4.08
C ALA A 103 2.51 -6.48 3.09
N THR A 104 2.46 -7.24 1.99
CA THR A 104 3.45 -7.15 0.92
C THR A 104 3.48 -5.76 0.27
N PHE A 105 2.31 -5.15 0.04
CA PHE A 105 2.24 -3.76 -0.45
C PHE A 105 2.84 -2.77 0.54
N ARG A 106 2.56 -2.91 1.84
CA ARG A 106 3.19 -2.07 2.88
C ARG A 106 4.71 -2.16 2.87
N LYS A 107 5.28 -3.37 2.72
CA LYS A 107 6.73 -3.54 2.57
C LYS A 107 7.26 -2.85 1.31
N ARG A 108 6.56 -2.97 0.17
CA ARG A 108 6.93 -2.30 -1.07
C ARG A 108 6.86 -0.78 -0.94
N ILE A 109 5.87 -0.24 -0.22
CA ILE A 109 5.76 1.20 0.07
C ILE A 109 7.01 1.67 0.82
N LEU A 110 7.41 0.99 1.90
CA LEU A 110 8.61 1.35 2.67
C LEU A 110 9.90 1.30 1.82
N GLN A 111 10.01 0.32 0.92
CA GLN A 111 11.12 0.24 -0.04
C GLN A 111 11.10 1.40 -1.03
N MET A 112 9.93 1.72 -1.59
CA MET A 112 9.76 2.84 -2.52
C MET A 112 10.02 4.19 -1.85
N ASP A 113 9.57 4.40 -0.60
CA ASP A 113 9.86 5.61 0.17
C ASP A 113 11.37 5.83 0.34
N THR A 114 12.12 4.74 0.55
CA THR A 114 13.57 4.79 0.65
C THR A 114 14.22 5.17 -0.68
N ILE A 115 13.72 4.62 -1.79
CA ILE A 115 14.19 4.98 -3.15
C ILE A 115 13.86 6.44 -3.46
N ILE A 116 12.63 6.89 -3.18
CA ILE A 116 12.18 8.26 -3.42
C ILE A 116 13.07 9.24 -2.65
N SER A 117 13.29 9.02 -1.36
CA SER A 117 14.19 9.82 -0.53
C SER A 117 15.61 9.87 -1.11
N GLY A 118 16.19 8.73 -1.51
CA GLY A 118 17.50 8.71 -2.16
C GLY A 118 17.54 9.53 -3.46
N LEU A 119 16.50 9.45 -4.30
CA LEU A 119 16.39 10.26 -5.51
C LEU A 119 16.21 11.75 -5.19
N THR A 120 15.46 12.09 -4.16
CA THR A 120 15.29 13.47 -3.67
C THR A 120 16.64 14.05 -3.21
N THR A 121 17.45 13.29 -2.47
CA THR A 121 18.79 13.72 -2.04
C THR A 121 19.70 13.95 -3.26
N ILE A 122 19.71 13.03 -4.23
CA ILE A 122 20.51 13.17 -5.45
C ILE A 122 20.06 14.41 -6.24
N LEU A 123 18.76 14.61 -6.44
CA LEU A 123 18.22 15.79 -7.13
C LEU A 123 18.65 17.07 -6.42
N THR A 124 18.56 17.11 -5.09
CA THR A 124 18.98 18.26 -4.27
C THR A 124 20.46 18.59 -4.48
N ILE A 125 21.33 17.59 -4.43
CA ILE A 125 22.77 17.75 -4.66
C ILE A 125 23.02 18.29 -6.07
N PHE A 126 22.41 17.66 -7.08
CA PHE A 126 22.56 18.07 -8.47
C PHE A 126 22.04 19.49 -8.72
N GLY A 127 20.89 19.82 -8.13
CA GLY A 127 20.29 21.14 -8.19
C GLY A 127 21.21 22.22 -7.60
N ALA A 128 21.80 21.95 -6.44
CA ALA A 128 22.77 22.85 -5.81
C ALA A 128 24.02 23.05 -6.69
N PHE A 129 24.57 21.98 -7.25
CA PHE A 129 25.72 22.07 -8.17
C PHE A 129 25.41 22.86 -9.45
N SER A 130 24.26 22.60 -10.08
CA SER A 130 23.78 23.38 -11.24
C SER A 130 23.73 24.87 -10.92
N LEU A 131 23.25 25.20 -9.72
CA LEU A 131 23.03 26.56 -9.31
C LEU A 131 24.33 27.31 -8.98
N ILE A 132 25.23 26.69 -8.22
CA ILE A 132 26.56 27.25 -7.91
C ILE A 132 27.31 27.51 -9.20
N TYR A 133 27.31 26.54 -10.11
CA TYR A 133 28.01 26.66 -11.38
C TYR A 133 27.42 27.75 -12.28
N PHE A 134 26.08 27.85 -12.36
CA PHE A 134 25.42 28.92 -13.08
C PHE A 134 25.76 30.30 -12.49
N ALA A 135 25.71 30.43 -11.16
CA ALA A 135 25.99 31.68 -10.48
C ALA A 135 27.43 32.14 -10.73
N ASP A 136 28.40 31.23 -10.67
CA ASP A 136 29.81 31.53 -10.93
C ASP A 136 30.07 31.97 -12.38
N LYS A 137 29.39 31.34 -13.34
CA LYS A 137 29.54 31.66 -14.76
C LYS A 137 28.88 32.99 -15.17
N VAL A 138 27.77 33.34 -14.53
CA VAL A 138 26.93 34.48 -14.94
C VAL A 138 27.29 35.76 -14.19
N PHE A 139 27.70 35.67 -12.93
CA PHE A 139 27.93 36.85 -12.09
C PHE A 139 29.40 37.03 -11.77
N SER A 140 29.99 38.11 -12.27
CA SER A 140 31.38 38.49 -11.95
C SER A 140 31.57 39.02 -10.53
N SER A 141 30.52 39.61 -9.94
CA SER A 141 30.55 40.14 -8.58
C SER A 141 30.24 39.04 -7.58
N GLU A 142 31.09 38.91 -6.56
CA GLU A 142 30.90 37.96 -5.46
C GLU A 142 29.56 38.15 -4.74
N ILE A 143 29.14 39.40 -4.50
CA ILE A 143 27.84 39.71 -3.88
C ILE A 143 26.69 39.16 -4.73
N LYS A 144 26.75 39.38 -6.05
CA LYS A 144 25.69 38.88 -6.96
C LYS A 144 25.67 37.35 -7.02
N ARG A 145 26.85 36.72 -7.05
CA ARG A 145 26.99 35.25 -7.02
C ARG A 145 26.40 34.67 -5.72
N ASN A 146 26.77 35.21 -4.56
CA ASN A 146 26.30 34.72 -3.27
C ASN A 146 24.78 34.93 -3.12
N THR A 147 24.24 36.07 -3.56
CA THR A 147 22.79 36.32 -3.58
C THR A 147 22.07 35.34 -4.50
N ALA A 148 22.60 35.05 -5.68
CA ALA A 148 22.02 34.04 -6.58
C ALA A 148 22.04 32.63 -5.95
N ILE A 149 23.13 32.27 -5.27
CA ILE A 149 23.25 31.01 -4.52
C ILE A 149 22.20 30.92 -3.42
N LEU A 150 22.01 31.99 -2.64
CA LEU A 150 21.02 32.04 -1.57
C LEU A 150 19.59 31.90 -2.11
N ILE A 151 19.24 32.65 -3.15
CA ILE A 151 17.91 32.57 -3.80
C ILE A 151 17.68 31.15 -4.31
N GLY A 152 18.68 30.55 -4.93
CA GLY A 152 18.64 29.16 -5.37
C GLY A 152 18.43 28.14 -4.27
N ALA A 153 19.16 28.28 -3.16
CA ALA A 153 18.98 27.44 -1.98
C ALA A 153 17.56 27.58 -1.41
N CYS A 154 17.03 28.81 -1.34
CA CYS A 154 15.64 29.05 -0.95
C CYS A 154 14.64 28.37 -1.91
N LEU A 155 14.89 28.39 -3.23
CA LEU A 155 14.05 27.70 -4.21
C LEU A 155 14.08 26.18 -4.03
N ILE A 156 15.26 25.59 -3.88
CA ILE A 156 15.43 24.15 -3.60
C ILE A 156 14.68 23.79 -2.32
N PHE A 157 14.89 24.55 -1.25
CA PHE A 157 14.22 24.35 0.03
C PHE A 157 12.70 24.43 -0.09
N THR A 158 12.20 25.41 -0.86
CA THR A 158 10.77 25.56 -1.15
C THR A 158 10.23 24.34 -1.91
N GLY A 159 10.97 23.85 -2.92
CA GLY A 159 10.62 22.62 -3.64
C GLY A 159 10.54 21.40 -2.72
N LEU A 160 11.49 21.26 -1.79
CA LEU A 160 11.52 20.17 -0.81
C LEU A 160 10.37 20.24 0.20
N LEU A 161 10.00 21.45 0.65
CA LEU A 161 8.91 21.64 1.61
C LEU A 161 7.53 21.31 1.02
N PHE A 162 7.23 21.80 -0.17
CA PHE A 162 5.87 21.70 -0.72
C PHE A 162 5.63 20.41 -1.53
N GLN A 163 6.70 19.70 -1.94
CA GLN A 163 6.62 18.48 -2.74
C GLN A 163 5.72 18.66 -4.00
N GLY A 164 5.46 17.58 -4.74
CA GLY A 164 4.50 17.60 -5.86
C GLY A 164 4.88 18.57 -6.98
N TYR A 165 3.91 19.34 -7.51
CA TYR A 165 4.11 20.19 -8.69
C TYR A 165 5.22 21.22 -8.54
N LEU A 166 5.37 21.82 -7.35
CA LEU A 166 6.39 22.84 -7.10
C LEU A 166 7.79 22.23 -7.08
N PHE A 167 7.94 21.04 -6.50
CA PHE A 167 9.19 20.27 -6.54
C PHE A 167 9.63 20.04 -7.99
N TYR A 168 8.75 19.50 -8.83
CA TYR A 168 9.05 19.23 -10.23
C TYR A 168 9.35 20.49 -11.04
N ALA A 169 8.67 21.61 -10.74
CA ALA A 169 8.95 22.88 -11.39
C ALA A 169 10.33 23.43 -11.03
N VAL A 170 10.71 23.41 -9.74
CA VAL A 170 12.02 23.90 -9.28
C VAL A 170 13.15 23.09 -9.91
N PHE A 171 13.08 21.75 -9.84
CA PHE A 171 14.14 20.92 -10.41
C PHE A 171 14.14 20.91 -11.95
N GLY A 172 12.98 21.11 -12.59
CA GLY A 172 12.91 21.37 -14.04
C GLY A 172 13.60 22.67 -14.45
N ILE A 173 13.42 23.76 -13.68
CA ILE A 173 14.15 25.03 -13.89
C ILE A 173 15.66 24.81 -13.75
N LEU A 174 16.10 24.14 -12.69
CA LEU A 174 17.53 23.87 -12.46
C LEU A 174 18.13 23.03 -13.58
N ALA A 175 17.35 22.13 -14.19
CA ALA A 175 17.79 21.31 -15.32
C ALA A 175 18.01 22.14 -16.57
N GLY A 176 17.09 23.06 -16.88
CA GLY A 176 17.23 23.92 -18.05
C GLY A 176 18.35 24.95 -17.89
N ILE A 177 18.57 25.45 -16.66
CA ILE A 177 19.73 26.30 -16.34
C ILE A 177 21.05 25.57 -16.66
N GLY A 178 21.18 24.31 -16.23
CA GLY A 178 22.38 23.50 -16.51
C GLY A 178 22.62 23.29 -18.01
N PHE A 179 21.54 23.21 -18.81
CA PHE A 179 21.60 22.80 -20.21
C PHE A 179 22.27 23.84 -21.10
N ILE A 180 22.16 25.13 -20.73
CA ILE A 180 22.74 26.24 -21.50
C ILE A 180 24.28 26.19 -21.50
N SER A 181 24.88 25.53 -20.52
CA SER A 181 26.32 25.34 -20.49
C SER A 181 26.71 24.11 -21.30
N ARG A 182 27.16 24.33 -22.55
CA ARG A 182 27.54 23.26 -23.51
C ARG A 182 28.32 22.07 -22.91
N ASN A 183 29.22 22.32 -21.96
CA ASN A 183 30.02 21.27 -21.30
C ASN A 183 29.25 20.41 -20.27
N LYS A 184 27.97 20.73 -20.01
CA LYS A 184 27.14 20.13 -18.95
C LYS A 184 25.77 19.66 -19.45
N ILE A 185 25.57 19.58 -20.77
CA ILE A 185 24.42 18.88 -21.36
C ILE A 185 24.21 17.48 -20.74
N PRO A 186 25.26 16.66 -20.50
CA PRO A 186 25.09 15.36 -19.85
C PRO A 186 24.49 15.46 -18.44
N PHE A 187 24.80 16.53 -17.69
CA PHE A 187 24.31 16.74 -16.32
C PHE A 187 22.82 17.08 -16.31
N SER A 188 22.37 17.97 -17.20
CA SER A 188 20.96 18.30 -17.34
C SER A 188 20.12 17.13 -17.80
N ILE A 189 20.63 16.33 -18.74
CA ILE A 189 19.97 15.09 -19.19
C ILE A 189 19.87 14.12 -18.01
N LEU A 190 20.96 13.90 -17.28
CA LEU A 190 20.97 13.03 -16.10
C LEU A 190 19.96 13.51 -15.05
N MET A 191 19.88 14.81 -14.78
CA MET A 191 18.92 15.35 -13.82
C MET A 191 17.46 15.15 -14.28
N LEU A 192 17.17 15.29 -15.58
CA LEU A 192 15.84 14.98 -16.13
C LEU A 192 15.49 13.49 -16.02
N ILE A 193 16.46 12.59 -16.22
CA ILE A 193 16.29 11.15 -16.02
C ILE A 193 15.95 10.85 -14.56
N ILE A 194 16.72 11.41 -13.62
CA ILE A 194 16.50 11.22 -12.18
C ILE A 194 15.14 11.79 -11.76
N LEU A 195 14.77 12.97 -12.29
CA LEU A 195 13.47 13.60 -12.00
C LEU A 195 12.30 12.76 -12.53
N SER A 196 12.47 12.13 -13.69
CA SER A 196 11.50 11.19 -14.27
C SER A 196 11.38 9.92 -13.43
N LEU A 197 12.52 9.36 -12.99
CA LEU A 197 12.55 8.19 -12.12
C LEU A 197 11.90 8.48 -10.76
N HIS A 198 12.14 9.66 -10.20
CA HIS A 198 11.50 10.13 -8.97
C HIS A 198 9.97 10.20 -9.14
N LEU A 199 9.51 10.79 -10.25
CA LEU A 199 8.08 10.89 -10.56
C LEU A 199 7.41 9.52 -10.70
N VAL A 200 8.03 8.59 -11.46
CA VAL A 200 7.52 7.22 -11.60
C VAL A 200 7.47 6.52 -10.24
N SER A 201 8.53 6.64 -9.44
CA SER A 201 8.59 6.03 -8.11
C SER A 201 7.49 6.56 -7.19
N GLN A 202 7.25 7.87 -7.19
CA GLN A 202 6.18 8.49 -6.40
C GLN A 202 4.79 8.02 -6.85
N THR A 203 4.56 7.92 -8.17
CA THR A 203 3.29 7.39 -8.72
C THR A 203 3.06 5.94 -8.34
N VAL A 204 4.09 5.08 -8.46
CA VAL A 204 4.01 3.67 -8.10
C VAL A 204 3.78 3.51 -6.59
N ASN A 205 4.46 4.30 -5.77
CA ASN A 205 4.29 4.29 -4.32
C ASN A 205 2.86 4.67 -3.92
N LYS A 206 2.33 5.75 -4.51
CA LYS A 206 0.94 6.18 -4.31
C LYS A 206 -0.06 5.09 -4.73
N ALA A 207 0.17 4.42 -5.86
CA ALA A 207 -0.67 3.32 -6.32
C ALA A 207 -0.67 2.14 -5.33
N PHE A 208 0.49 1.76 -4.77
CA PHE A 208 0.55 0.74 -3.72
C PHE A 208 -0.17 1.18 -2.45
N PHE A 209 -0.01 2.44 -2.02
CA PHE A 209 -0.68 2.99 -0.85
C PHE A 209 -2.20 2.99 -1.01
N GLU A 210 -2.71 3.47 -2.14
CA GLU A 210 -4.14 3.42 -2.47
C GLU A 210 -4.65 1.98 -2.52
N ALA A 211 -3.90 1.07 -3.15
CA ALA A 211 -4.27 -0.33 -3.22
C ALA A 211 -4.31 -1.03 -1.84
N ALA A 212 -3.39 -0.70 -0.92
CA ALA A 212 -3.34 -1.25 0.43
C ALA A 212 -4.48 -0.75 1.33
N ASN A 213 -4.98 0.46 1.07
CA ASN A 213 -6.02 1.11 1.88
C ASN A 213 -7.42 1.00 1.28
N LEU A 214 -7.56 0.48 0.05
CA LEU A 214 -8.87 0.29 -0.58
C LEU A 214 -9.66 -0.83 0.16
N PRO A 215 -10.86 -0.55 0.70
CA PRO A 215 -11.64 -1.55 1.45
C PRO A 215 -11.92 -2.83 0.66
N LYS A 216 -12.15 -2.71 -0.66
CA LYS A 216 -12.33 -3.86 -1.55
C LYS A 216 -11.08 -4.74 -1.58
N ASN A 217 -9.88 -4.17 -1.65
CA ASN A 217 -8.64 -4.96 -1.67
C ASN A 217 -8.37 -5.62 -0.32
N GLN A 218 -8.66 -4.93 0.79
CA GLN A 218 -8.55 -5.49 2.14
C GLN A 218 -9.48 -6.68 2.33
N LEU A 219 -10.73 -6.56 1.87
CA LEU A 219 -11.68 -7.67 1.84
C LEU A 219 -11.13 -8.84 1.04
N ILE A 220 -10.68 -8.60 -0.20
CA ILE A 220 -10.17 -9.66 -1.10
C ILE A 220 -8.95 -10.36 -0.50
N ASP A 221 -8.01 -9.59 0.04
CA ASP A 221 -6.81 -10.12 0.68
C ASP A 221 -7.17 -11.00 1.88
N LYS A 222 -8.11 -10.53 2.71
CA LYS A 222 -8.61 -11.32 3.85
C LYS A 222 -9.34 -12.59 3.39
N LEU A 223 -10.20 -12.51 2.39
CA LEU A 223 -10.92 -13.67 1.86
C LEU A 223 -9.98 -14.70 1.22
N LYS A 224 -8.92 -14.27 0.54
CA LYS A 224 -7.93 -15.18 -0.04
C LYS A 224 -7.07 -15.85 1.02
N ARG A 225 -6.67 -15.09 2.03
CA ARG A 225 -5.80 -15.59 3.10
C ARG A 225 -6.58 -16.45 4.08
N ASP A 226 -7.68 -15.94 4.63
CA ASP A 226 -8.38 -16.49 5.79
C ASP A 226 -9.61 -17.32 5.39
N ASN A 227 -10.13 -17.14 4.17
CA ASN A 227 -11.40 -17.71 3.70
C ASN A 227 -12.62 -17.40 4.61
N TYR A 228 -12.61 -16.20 5.19
CA TYR A 228 -13.76 -15.46 5.73
C TYR A 228 -13.37 -14.00 5.93
N SER A 229 -14.34 -13.17 6.30
CA SER A 229 -14.15 -11.75 6.61
C SER A 229 -15.16 -11.28 7.66
N PRO A 230 -14.79 -10.37 8.57
CA PRO A 230 -15.71 -9.59 9.37
C PRO A 230 -16.75 -8.89 8.51
N TYR A 231 -17.96 -8.77 9.05
CA TYR A 231 -19.08 -8.16 8.35
C TYR A 231 -18.79 -6.73 7.90
N PHE A 232 -18.11 -5.92 8.71
CA PHE A 232 -17.82 -4.53 8.39
C PHE A 232 -16.95 -4.35 7.12
N LEU A 233 -16.05 -5.29 6.83
CA LEU A 233 -15.25 -5.25 5.59
C LEU A 233 -16.11 -5.56 4.37
N ILE A 234 -17.09 -6.45 4.50
CA ILE A 234 -18.05 -6.77 3.44
C ILE A 234 -18.98 -5.57 3.22
N SER A 235 -19.54 -4.99 4.30
CA SER A 235 -20.46 -3.86 4.22
C SER A 235 -19.79 -2.61 3.64
N ASN A 236 -18.56 -2.31 4.05
CA ASN A 236 -17.82 -1.11 3.64
C ASN A 236 -17.10 -1.28 2.29
N SER A 237 -17.12 -2.47 1.71
CA SER A 237 -16.55 -2.71 0.39
C SER A 237 -17.31 -1.96 -0.71
N SER A 238 -16.60 -1.63 -1.79
CA SER A 238 -17.19 -1.04 -3.00
C SER A 238 -17.82 -2.10 -3.93
N LEU A 239 -18.24 -3.24 -3.38
CA LEU A 239 -18.94 -4.29 -4.11
C LEU A 239 -20.39 -3.86 -4.43
N SER A 240 -20.95 -4.41 -5.51
CA SER A 240 -22.37 -4.28 -5.84
C SER A 240 -23.24 -4.95 -4.77
N LYS A 241 -24.55 -4.64 -4.78
CA LYS A 241 -25.51 -5.22 -3.82
C LYS A 241 -25.49 -6.76 -3.84
N ILE A 242 -25.53 -7.34 -5.05
CA ILE A 242 -25.55 -8.80 -5.22
C ILE A 242 -24.22 -9.45 -4.78
N GLU A 243 -23.07 -8.84 -5.10
CA GLU A 243 -21.76 -9.30 -4.63
C GLU A 243 -21.68 -9.28 -3.10
N LYS A 244 -22.22 -8.25 -2.44
CA LYS A 244 -22.27 -8.18 -0.97
C LYS A 244 -23.16 -9.28 -0.38
N GLU A 245 -24.30 -9.58 -0.99
CA GLU A 245 -25.19 -10.65 -0.54
C GLU A 245 -24.51 -12.02 -0.69
N ILE A 246 -23.90 -12.30 -1.84
CA ILE A 246 -23.13 -13.53 -2.09
C ILE A 246 -21.98 -13.65 -1.08
N ALA A 247 -21.18 -12.60 -0.91
CA ALA A 247 -20.06 -12.61 0.03
C ALA A 247 -20.54 -12.82 1.47
N THR A 248 -21.63 -12.16 1.88
CA THR A 248 -22.21 -12.32 3.22
C THR A 248 -22.68 -13.76 3.46
N MET A 249 -23.38 -14.36 2.50
CA MET A 249 -23.86 -15.73 2.61
C MET A 249 -22.71 -16.75 2.63
N ALA A 250 -21.74 -16.60 1.72
CA ALA A 250 -20.58 -17.47 1.69
C ALA A 250 -19.74 -17.34 2.98
N ASN A 251 -19.65 -16.13 3.53
CA ASN A 251 -18.99 -15.87 4.81
C ASN A 251 -19.71 -16.54 5.98
N LYS A 252 -21.04 -16.44 6.04
CA LYS A 252 -21.86 -17.16 7.02
C LYS A 252 -21.63 -18.67 6.92
N GLN A 253 -21.58 -19.22 5.71
CA GLN A 253 -21.33 -20.64 5.48
C GLN A 253 -19.96 -21.08 6.00
N ALA A 254 -18.95 -20.25 5.77
CA ALA A 254 -17.60 -20.48 6.25
C ALA A 254 -17.48 -20.40 7.77
N LEU A 255 -18.28 -19.53 8.41
CA LEU A 255 -18.36 -19.37 9.86
C LEU A 255 -19.29 -20.39 10.55
N LEU A 256 -19.78 -21.39 9.82
CA LEU A 256 -20.68 -22.46 10.29
C LEU A 256 -22.10 -22.02 10.67
N TYR A 257 -22.56 -20.87 10.18
CA TYR A 257 -23.98 -20.54 10.27
C TYR A 257 -24.80 -21.50 9.41
N GLU A 258 -25.98 -21.87 9.90
CA GLU A 258 -26.95 -22.64 9.12
C GLU A 258 -27.46 -21.81 7.96
N ILE A 259 -27.38 -22.36 6.75
CA ILE A 259 -27.85 -21.74 5.52
C ILE A 259 -28.62 -22.77 4.72
N ASN A 260 -29.84 -22.42 4.34
CA ASN A 260 -30.67 -23.24 3.48
C ASN A 260 -30.23 -23.10 2.01
N ILE A 261 -30.23 -24.22 1.29
CA ILE A 261 -29.99 -24.28 -0.15
C ILE A 261 -30.94 -23.35 -0.95
N ASP A 262 -32.17 -23.16 -0.49
CA ASP A 262 -33.17 -22.31 -1.17
C ASP A 262 -32.77 -20.84 -1.18
N THR A 263 -32.05 -20.38 -0.15
CA THR A 263 -31.52 -19.02 -0.11
C THR A 263 -30.49 -18.80 -1.22
N TRP A 264 -29.64 -19.80 -1.50
CA TRP A 264 -28.70 -19.76 -2.61
C TRP A 264 -29.40 -19.87 -3.98
N LYS A 265 -30.42 -20.74 -4.09
CA LYS A 265 -31.21 -20.87 -5.34
C LYS A 265 -31.89 -19.55 -5.70
N LYS A 266 -32.44 -18.83 -4.73
CA LYS A 266 -33.01 -17.49 -4.96
C LYS A 266 -31.98 -16.49 -5.49
N LEU A 267 -30.72 -16.56 -5.04
CA LEU A 267 -29.66 -15.71 -5.59
C LEU A 267 -29.35 -16.05 -7.05
N LEU A 268 -29.43 -17.33 -7.45
CA LEU A 268 -29.22 -17.76 -8.84
C LEU A 268 -30.23 -17.20 -9.85
N GLU A 269 -31.41 -16.76 -9.39
CA GLU A 269 -32.43 -16.16 -10.25
C GLU A 269 -32.06 -14.74 -10.71
N ASN A 270 -31.06 -14.11 -10.08
CA ASN A 270 -30.58 -12.79 -10.47
C ASN A 270 -29.77 -12.84 -11.78
N ARG A 271 -29.58 -11.67 -12.38
CA ARG A 271 -28.61 -11.51 -13.47
C ARG A 271 -27.19 -11.53 -12.88
N LEU A 272 -26.50 -12.64 -13.09
CA LEU A 272 -25.17 -12.91 -12.53
C LEU A 272 -24.10 -12.94 -13.62
N SER A 273 -22.91 -12.50 -13.26
CA SER A 273 -21.68 -12.84 -13.99
C SER A 273 -21.37 -14.35 -13.87
N PRO A 274 -20.60 -14.92 -14.82
CA PRO A 274 -20.14 -16.31 -14.71
C PRO A 274 -19.45 -16.61 -13.37
N GLU A 275 -18.64 -15.68 -12.88
CA GLU A 275 -17.92 -15.76 -11.61
C GLU A 275 -18.87 -15.90 -10.41
N GLU A 276 -19.88 -15.03 -10.32
CA GLU A 276 -20.87 -15.06 -9.24
C GLU A 276 -21.70 -16.34 -9.29
N LYS A 277 -22.12 -16.76 -10.48
CA LYS A 277 -22.86 -18.01 -10.67
C LYS A 277 -22.05 -19.22 -10.20
N ALA A 278 -20.76 -19.28 -10.54
CA ALA A 278 -19.89 -20.37 -10.11
C ALA A 278 -19.68 -20.39 -8.58
N ILE A 279 -19.58 -19.22 -7.93
CA ILE A 279 -19.54 -19.13 -6.46
C ILE A 279 -20.78 -19.76 -5.84
N ILE A 280 -21.97 -19.36 -6.32
CA ILE A 280 -23.23 -19.84 -5.74
C ILE A 280 -23.38 -21.35 -5.94
N LEU A 281 -23.14 -21.85 -7.15
CA LEU A 281 -23.19 -23.29 -7.46
C LEU A 281 -22.23 -24.09 -6.58
N ASN A 282 -21.00 -23.60 -6.38
CA ASN A 282 -20.04 -24.24 -5.49
C ASN A 282 -20.53 -24.25 -4.03
N ASN A 283 -21.12 -23.16 -3.54
CA ASN A 283 -21.62 -23.11 -2.17
C ASN A 283 -22.84 -24.02 -1.96
N ILE A 284 -23.72 -24.16 -2.96
CA ILE A 284 -24.80 -25.16 -2.97
C ILE A 284 -24.23 -26.58 -2.89
N GLY A 285 -23.22 -26.90 -3.72
CA GLY A 285 -22.55 -28.20 -3.68
C GLY A 285 -21.97 -28.51 -2.29
N CYS A 286 -21.40 -27.52 -1.62
CA CYS A 286 -20.88 -27.68 -0.26
C CYS A 286 -22.00 -28.02 0.75
N ILE A 287 -23.18 -27.41 0.62
CA ILE A 287 -24.33 -27.72 1.48
C ILE A 287 -24.78 -29.17 1.23
N LEU A 288 -24.96 -29.57 -0.03
CA LEU A 288 -25.41 -30.92 -0.38
C LEU A 288 -24.43 -32.00 0.09
N TYR A 289 -23.13 -31.76 -0.05
CA TYR A 289 -22.11 -32.65 0.47
C TYR A 289 -22.21 -32.81 1.99
N LYS A 290 -22.40 -31.70 2.74
CA LYS A 290 -22.58 -31.76 4.20
C LYS A 290 -23.83 -32.56 4.61
N HIS A 291 -24.85 -32.59 3.77
CA HIS A 291 -26.06 -33.41 3.96
C HIS A 291 -25.91 -34.87 3.48
N GLY A 292 -24.73 -35.27 2.98
CA GLY A 292 -24.49 -36.62 2.46
C GLY A 292 -24.96 -36.84 1.01
N ASN A 293 -25.53 -35.84 0.36
CA ASN A 293 -26.01 -35.91 -1.03
C ASN A 293 -24.85 -35.73 -2.03
N LEU A 294 -23.84 -36.61 -1.96
CA LEU A 294 -22.58 -36.48 -2.68
C LEU A 294 -22.74 -36.45 -4.21
N LYS A 295 -23.67 -37.25 -4.76
CA LYS A 295 -23.94 -37.28 -6.21
C LYS A 295 -24.51 -35.96 -6.72
N GLU A 296 -25.39 -35.31 -5.94
CA GLU A 296 -25.93 -34.00 -6.30
C GLU A 296 -24.89 -32.90 -6.10
N ALA A 297 -24.09 -32.98 -5.02
CA ALA A 297 -22.98 -32.06 -4.80
C ALA A 297 -22.02 -32.03 -6.01
N ILE A 298 -21.68 -33.20 -6.56
CA ILE A 298 -20.87 -33.31 -7.80
C ILE A 298 -21.52 -32.57 -8.96
N LYS A 299 -22.84 -32.71 -9.18
CA LYS A 299 -23.51 -31.99 -10.28
C LYS A 299 -23.28 -30.49 -10.16
N TYR A 300 -23.51 -29.93 -8.98
CA TYR A 300 -23.32 -28.50 -8.73
C TYR A 300 -21.86 -28.06 -8.82
N PHE A 301 -20.91 -28.85 -8.30
CA PHE A 301 -19.49 -28.54 -8.44
C PHE A 301 -19.00 -28.63 -9.89
N GLU A 302 -19.47 -29.61 -10.66
CA GLU A 302 -19.17 -29.74 -12.09
C GLU A 302 -19.76 -28.60 -12.90
N GLU A 303 -20.98 -28.16 -12.58
CA GLU A 303 -21.58 -26.97 -13.18
C GLU A 303 -20.79 -25.71 -12.85
N ALA A 304 -20.43 -25.50 -11.58
CA ALA A 304 -19.57 -24.39 -11.16
C ALA A 304 -18.26 -24.38 -11.96
N ARG A 305 -17.61 -25.54 -12.09
CA ARG A 305 -16.37 -25.73 -12.83
C ARG A 305 -16.52 -25.41 -14.33
N LYS A 306 -17.65 -25.77 -14.94
CA LYS A 306 -17.94 -25.48 -16.36
C LYS A 306 -18.16 -23.99 -16.60
N VAL A 307 -18.80 -23.31 -15.66
CA VAL A 307 -19.07 -21.86 -15.75
C VAL A 307 -17.80 -21.05 -15.51
N TYR A 308 -17.11 -21.30 -14.39
CA TYR A 308 -15.86 -20.63 -14.05
C TYR A 308 -14.99 -21.54 -13.18
N PRO A 309 -13.93 -22.14 -13.73
CA PRO A 309 -13.09 -23.07 -13.00
C PRO A 309 -12.25 -22.36 -11.93
N THR A 310 -12.40 -22.77 -10.67
CA THR A 310 -11.60 -22.27 -9.54
C THR A 310 -10.87 -23.41 -8.82
N PRO A 311 -9.73 -23.12 -8.16
CA PRO A 311 -9.06 -24.09 -7.29
C PRO A 311 -10.00 -24.70 -6.24
N LYS A 312 -10.85 -23.88 -5.60
CA LYS A 312 -11.82 -24.36 -4.60
C LYS A 312 -12.83 -25.36 -5.18
N THR A 313 -13.32 -25.12 -6.39
CA THR A 313 -14.23 -26.07 -7.05
C THR A 313 -13.54 -27.40 -7.38
N TYR A 314 -12.29 -27.36 -7.87
CA TYR A 314 -11.53 -28.59 -8.08
C TYR A 314 -11.24 -29.34 -6.78
N TYR A 315 -10.95 -28.62 -5.69
CA TYR A 315 -10.73 -29.21 -4.37
C TYR A 315 -11.99 -29.89 -3.85
N ASN A 316 -13.14 -29.23 -3.95
CA ASN A 316 -14.41 -29.81 -3.53
C ASN A 316 -14.79 -31.04 -4.38
N LEU A 317 -14.52 -31.03 -5.69
CA LEU A 317 -14.68 -32.23 -6.54
C LEU A 317 -13.74 -33.35 -6.11
N PHE A 318 -12.46 -33.05 -5.88
CA PHE A 318 -11.48 -34.03 -5.38
C PHE A 318 -11.97 -34.70 -4.08
N LEU A 319 -12.42 -33.91 -3.11
CA LEU A 319 -12.92 -34.44 -1.83
C LEU A 319 -14.22 -35.25 -2.00
N THR A 320 -15.11 -34.79 -2.88
CA THR A 320 -16.39 -35.49 -3.13
C THR A 320 -16.18 -36.83 -3.82
N TYR A 321 -15.30 -36.89 -4.83
CA TYR A 321 -14.94 -38.16 -5.47
C TYR A 321 -14.16 -39.09 -4.53
N SER A 322 -13.30 -38.54 -3.67
CA SER A 322 -12.61 -39.32 -2.64
C SER A 322 -13.61 -39.95 -1.66
N SER A 323 -14.63 -39.20 -1.25
CA SER A 323 -15.69 -39.68 -0.33
C SER A 323 -16.62 -40.72 -0.96
N LEU A 324 -16.74 -40.72 -2.29
CA LEU A 324 -17.46 -41.75 -3.05
C LEU A 324 -16.59 -42.97 -3.39
N PHE A 325 -15.32 -42.99 -2.96
CA PHE A 325 -14.35 -44.04 -3.33
C PHE A 325 -14.18 -44.18 -4.85
N GLU A 326 -14.16 -43.05 -5.58
CA GLU A 326 -13.85 -42.99 -7.01
C GLU A 326 -12.41 -42.45 -7.24
N PRO A 327 -11.37 -43.26 -7.02
CA PRO A 327 -9.98 -42.78 -6.95
C PRO A 327 -9.47 -42.19 -8.26
N ASP A 328 -9.90 -42.70 -9.42
CA ASP A 328 -9.45 -42.20 -10.72
C ASP A 328 -9.88 -40.75 -10.97
N LYS A 329 -11.12 -40.42 -10.60
CA LYS A 329 -11.64 -39.05 -10.73
C LYS A 329 -11.05 -38.13 -9.66
N ALA A 330 -10.84 -38.64 -8.44
CA ALA A 330 -10.14 -37.90 -7.41
C ALA A 330 -8.70 -37.55 -7.85
N ASP A 331 -7.94 -38.53 -8.37
CA ASP A 331 -6.57 -38.31 -8.86
C ASP A 331 -6.54 -37.30 -10.02
N PHE A 332 -7.50 -37.36 -10.94
CA PHE A 332 -7.65 -36.37 -12.00
C PHE A 332 -7.76 -34.94 -11.45
N TYR A 333 -8.61 -34.72 -10.44
CA TYR A 333 -8.75 -33.39 -9.82
C TYR A 333 -7.56 -32.99 -8.94
N SER A 334 -6.92 -33.96 -8.29
CA SER A 334 -5.67 -33.75 -7.55
C SER A 334 -4.54 -33.26 -8.47
N LYS A 335 -4.39 -33.85 -9.66
CA LYS A 335 -3.44 -33.41 -10.69
C LYS A 335 -3.73 -32.00 -11.17
N LYS A 336 -5.00 -31.63 -11.38
CA LYS A 336 -5.37 -30.25 -11.73
C LYS A 336 -4.97 -29.24 -10.66
N LEU A 337 -5.19 -29.56 -9.38
CA LEU A 337 -4.86 -28.68 -8.27
C LEU A 337 -3.36 -28.39 -8.14
N LYS A 338 -2.50 -29.36 -8.49
CA LYS A 338 -1.03 -29.16 -8.52
C LYS A 338 -0.62 -28.01 -9.44
N ASN A 339 -1.36 -27.79 -10.53
CA ASN A 339 -1.08 -26.70 -11.48
C ASN A 339 -1.45 -25.30 -10.92
N TYR A 340 -2.32 -25.23 -9.91
CA TYR A 340 -2.77 -23.97 -9.33
C TYR A 340 -1.89 -23.47 -8.18
N SER A 341 -0.80 -24.16 -7.83
CA SER A 341 0.01 -23.88 -6.62
C SER A 341 -0.86 -23.71 -5.36
N TYR A 342 -2.03 -24.37 -5.33
CA TYR A 342 -3.01 -24.20 -4.27
C TYR A 342 -2.53 -24.95 -3.04
N PHE A 343 -2.22 -24.22 -1.96
CA PHE A 343 -1.77 -24.82 -0.71
C PHE A 343 -2.94 -25.50 -0.01
N PHE A 344 -2.84 -26.81 0.17
CA PHE A 344 -3.84 -27.62 0.86
C PHE A 344 -3.68 -27.45 2.38
N GLN A 345 -4.74 -27.05 3.08
CA GLN A 345 -4.94 -27.48 4.46
C GLN A 345 -5.79 -28.74 4.40
N LYS A 346 -5.14 -29.91 4.42
CA LYS A 346 -5.81 -31.23 4.28
C LYS A 346 -6.85 -31.47 5.37
N GLU A 347 -6.77 -30.70 6.45
CA GLU A 347 -7.68 -30.72 7.58
C GLU A 347 -9.05 -30.09 7.28
N ILE A 348 -9.18 -29.35 6.16
CA ILE A 348 -10.42 -28.65 5.81
C ILE A 348 -11.31 -29.55 4.94
N PRO A 349 -12.50 -29.94 5.42
CA PRO A 349 -13.33 -30.95 4.76
C PRO A 349 -14.07 -30.42 3.52
N LEU A 350 -14.28 -29.11 3.40
CA LEU A 350 -14.85 -28.46 2.21
C LEU A 350 -14.51 -26.98 2.24
N VAL A 351 -14.36 -26.36 1.07
CA VAL A 351 -14.06 -24.93 0.97
C VAL A 351 -15.22 -24.18 0.32
N ALA A 352 -15.96 -23.42 1.14
CA ALA A 352 -16.91 -22.43 0.65
C ALA A 352 -16.16 -21.36 -0.17
N ASN A 353 -16.70 -21.00 -1.34
CA ASN A 353 -16.07 -20.00 -2.18
C ASN A 353 -16.60 -18.62 -1.80
N ILE A 354 -15.71 -17.73 -1.41
CA ILE A 354 -16.06 -16.37 -0.95
C ILE A 354 -15.40 -15.30 -1.81
N GLY A 355 -14.19 -15.54 -2.32
CA GLY A 355 -13.41 -14.47 -2.95
C GLY A 355 -12.38 -14.88 -4.00
N ASP A 356 -12.45 -16.10 -4.52
CA ASP A 356 -11.47 -16.57 -5.53
C ASP A 356 -11.58 -15.82 -6.85
N VAL A 357 -12.77 -15.29 -7.13
CA VAL A 357 -13.06 -14.54 -8.36
C VAL A 357 -12.65 -13.07 -8.26
N TYR A 358 -12.46 -12.57 -7.05
CA TYR A 358 -12.11 -11.17 -6.85
C TYR A 358 -10.61 -10.94 -7.03
N LYS A 359 -10.26 -9.89 -7.78
CA LYS A 359 -8.88 -9.47 -8.03
C LYS A 359 -8.58 -8.17 -7.31
N ILE A 360 -7.39 -8.12 -6.73
CA ILE A 360 -6.87 -6.86 -6.17
C ILE A 360 -6.72 -5.87 -7.32
N ILE A 361 -7.21 -4.66 -7.08
CA ILE A 361 -7.16 -3.56 -8.04
C ILE A 361 -5.95 -2.71 -7.71
N LEU A 362 -4.99 -2.64 -8.62
CA LEU A 362 -3.88 -1.70 -8.59
C LEU A 362 -4.07 -0.68 -9.71
N LYS A 363 -4.43 0.56 -9.35
CA LYS A 363 -4.59 1.65 -10.33
C LYS A 363 -3.33 2.49 -10.33
N VAL A 364 -2.64 2.53 -11.45
CA VAL A 364 -1.48 3.40 -11.67
C VAL A 364 -1.91 4.53 -12.58
N ASN A 365 -2.08 5.73 -12.01
CA ASN A 365 -2.45 6.92 -12.78
C ASN A 365 -1.19 7.61 -13.30
N ILE A 366 -1.07 7.78 -14.62
CA ILE A 366 0.05 8.50 -15.23
C ILE A 366 -0.03 9.98 -14.81
N PRO A 367 1.03 10.55 -14.21
CA PRO A 367 1.00 11.91 -13.68
C PRO A 367 1.25 12.96 -14.78
N PHE A 368 0.37 13.02 -15.78
CA PHE A 368 0.51 13.88 -16.98
C PHE A 368 0.81 15.35 -16.64
N THR A 369 0.15 15.90 -15.62
CA THR A 369 0.37 17.28 -15.16
C THR A 369 1.82 17.51 -14.70
N SER A 370 2.40 16.57 -13.97
CA SER A 370 3.79 16.67 -13.51
C SER A 370 4.77 16.55 -14.67
N ILE A 371 4.50 15.68 -15.65
CA ILE A 371 5.32 15.54 -16.87
C ILE A 371 5.33 16.86 -17.66
N VAL A 372 4.15 17.46 -17.88
CA VAL A 372 4.03 18.75 -18.57
C VAL A 372 4.77 19.84 -17.83
N ILE A 373 4.67 19.89 -16.49
CA ILE A 373 5.40 20.86 -15.67
C ILE A 373 6.91 20.71 -15.81
N ILE A 374 7.44 19.48 -15.75
CA ILE A 374 8.89 19.22 -15.94
C ILE A 374 9.35 19.74 -17.30
N ILE A 375 8.64 19.38 -18.37
CA ILE A 375 9.02 19.78 -19.74
C ILE A 375 8.91 21.30 -19.92
N ALA A 376 7.80 21.91 -19.50
CA ALA A 376 7.56 23.33 -19.65
C ALA A 376 8.61 24.16 -18.90
N THR A 377 8.89 23.81 -17.64
CA THR A 377 9.85 24.54 -16.80
C THR A 377 11.29 24.36 -17.28
N PHE A 378 11.64 23.16 -17.77
CA PHE A 378 12.92 22.91 -18.43
C PHE A 378 13.11 23.78 -19.69
N LEU A 379 12.10 23.83 -20.58
CA LEU A 379 12.20 24.61 -21.82
C LEU A 379 12.24 26.12 -21.55
N ILE A 380 11.36 26.62 -20.68
CA ILE A 380 11.30 28.04 -20.33
C ILE A 380 12.62 28.50 -19.72
N SER A 381 13.18 27.75 -18.77
CA SER A 381 14.46 28.10 -18.14
C SER A 381 15.63 28.04 -19.13
N SER A 382 15.68 27.04 -20.01
CA SER A 382 16.69 26.93 -21.07
C SER A 382 16.68 28.12 -22.03
N ILE A 383 15.49 28.58 -22.44
CA ILE A 383 15.34 29.71 -23.36
C ILE A 383 15.68 31.03 -22.66
N THR A 384 15.13 31.26 -21.47
CA THR A 384 15.29 32.52 -20.73
C THR A 384 16.74 32.76 -20.31
N ALA A 385 17.38 31.76 -19.72
CA ALA A 385 18.78 31.90 -19.31
C ALA A 385 19.74 31.93 -20.53
N GLY A 386 19.39 31.29 -21.65
CA GLY A 386 20.13 31.44 -22.92
C GLY A 386 20.11 32.88 -23.46
N LYS A 387 18.95 33.54 -23.43
CA LYS A 387 18.82 34.97 -23.79
C LYS A 387 19.60 35.87 -22.83
N PHE A 388 19.54 35.57 -21.53
CA PHE A 388 20.24 36.33 -20.49
C PHE A 388 21.76 36.26 -20.65
N ILE A 389 22.31 35.07 -20.90
CA ILE A 389 23.75 34.87 -21.12
C ILE A 389 24.23 35.60 -22.38
N LYS A 390 23.47 35.55 -23.49
CA LYS A 390 23.81 36.31 -24.71
C LYS A 390 23.86 37.83 -24.49
N LYS A 391 22.98 38.36 -23.63
CA LYS A 391 22.99 39.79 -23.27
C LYS A 391 24.21 40.17 -22.43
N LEU A 392 24.65 39.27 -21.54
CA LEU A 392 25.82 39.48 -20.70
C LEU A 392 27.15 39.27 -21.45
N SER A 393 27.19 38.41 -22.47
CA SER A 393 28.41 38.17 -23.26
C SER A 393 28.90 39.39 -24.07
N PHE A 394 28.10 40.46 -24.17
CA PHE A 394 28.56 41.75 -24.68
C PHE A 394 29.47 42.50 -23.72
N ILE A 395 29.51 42.12 -22.45
CA ILE A 395 30.52 42.55 -21.48
C ILE A 395 31.63 41.50 -21.58
N SER A 396 32.62 41.75 -22.44
CA SER A 396 33.73 40.83 -22.69
C SER A 396 34.46 40.51 -21.38
N ILE A 397 34.19 39.35 -20.80
CA ILE A 397 35.02 38.80 -19.73
C ILE A 397 36.35 38.45 -20.38
N ASN A 398 37.39 39.19 -20.00
CA ASN A 398 38.72 39.11 -20.57
C ASN A 398 39.21 37.64 -20.56
N PRO A 399 39.53 37.03 -21.71
CA PRO A 399 39.84 35.59 -21.83
C PRO A 399 41.06 35.16 -21.00
N PHE A 400 41.86 36.10 -20.51
CA PHE A 400 42.97 35.86 -19.60
C PHE A 400 42.57 35.23 -18.24
N TYR A 401 41.32 35.42 -17.79
CA TYR A 401 40.87 34.81 -16.53
C TYR A 401 40.55 33.32 -16.63
N ASN A 402 40.41 32.74 -17.83
CA ASN A 402 40.05 31.32 -17.98
C ASN A 402 41.24 30.36 -17.80
N ASN A 403 42.48 30.84 -17.93
CA ASN A 403 43.68 29.98 -17.80
C ASN A 403 44.50 30.26 -16.53
N TYR A 404 44.30 31.40 -15.87
CA TYR A 404 44.96 31.76 -14.62
C TYR A 404 43.96 32.38 -13.65
N LEU A 405 43.21 31.54 -12.94
CA LEU A 405 42.58 31.94 -11.68
C LEU A 405 43.31 31.17 -10.57
N PRO A 406 44.37 31.74 -9.98
CA PRO A 406 45.04 31.18 -8.79
C PRO A 406 44.05 30.98 -7.62
N GLY A 407 42.91 31.68 -7.67
CA GLY A 407 41.76 31.49 -6.78
C GLY A 407 40.94 30.22 -7.02
N TYR A 408 41.00 29.57 -8.19
CA TYR A 408 40.25 28.32 -8.44
C TYR A 408 40.81 27.15 -7.62
N SER A 409 42.13 27.11 -7.38
CA SER A 409 42.75 26.14 -6.48
C SER A 409 42.54 26.48 -4.99
N LEU A 410 42.49 27.77 -4.62
CA LEU A 410 42.20 28.23 -3.25
C LEU A 410 40.72 28.09 -2.87
N TYR A 411 39.80 28.25 -3.83
CA TYR A 411 38.37 28.00 -3.66
C TYR A 411 38.09 26.50 -3.45
N TYR A 412 38.86 25.63 -4.13
CA TYR A 412 38.89 24.19 -3.89
C TYR A 412 39.56 23.81 -2.56
N ASN A 413 40.61 24.51 -2.12
CA ASN A 413 41.35 24.13 -0.90
C ASN A 413 40.73 24.59 0.42
N ASN A 414 39.76 25.52 0.46
CA ASN A 414 39.30 26.09 1.74
C ASN A 414 37.79 26.22 1.98
N ASN A 415 36.90 25.91 1.02
CA ASN A 415 35.45 26.12 1.21
C ASN A 415 34.54 24.90 0.93
N TYR A 416 35.11 23.70 0.79
CA TYR A 416 34.31 22.48 0.95
C TYR A 416 33.71 22.37 2.34
N GLY A 417 34.31 22.96 3.37
CA GLY A 417 33.73 22.97 4.72
C GLY A 417 32.30 23.53 4.74
N GLY A 418 32.04 24.63 4.03
CA GLY A 418 30.70 25.25 3.96
C GLY A 418 29.71 24.44 3.13
N ILE A 419 30.14 23.91 1.98
CA ILE A 419 29.28 23.07 1.12
C ILE A 419 29.00 21.72 1.80
N ILE A 420 30.00 21.12 2.43
CA ILE A 420 29.86 19.90 3.22
C ILE A 420 28.97 20.16 4.43
N LEU A 421 29.15 21.26 5.17
CA LEU A 421 28.25 21.64 6.26
C LEU A 421 26.83 21.85 5.76
N PHE A 422 26.63 22.45 4.58
CA PHE A 422 25.31 22.63 3.98
C PHE A 422 24.68 21.30 3.55
N ILE A 423 25.44 20.42 2.90
CA ILE A 423 24.99 19.07 2.52
C ILE A 423 24.68 18.25 3.78
N ILE A 424 25.54 18.28 4.79
CA ILE A 424 25.32 17.64 6.10
C ILE A 424 24.07 18.25 6.78
N SER A 425 23.88 19.57 6.71
CA SER A 425 22.69 20.22 7.28
C SER A 425 21.41 19.79 6.57
N ILE A 426 21.43 19.66 5.24
CA ILE A 426 20.32 19.12 4.46
C ILE A 426 20.07 17.66 4.83
N PHE A 427 21.12 16.86 4.98
CA PHE A 427 21.02 15.45 5.34
C PHE A 427 20.45 15.25 6.75
N ILE A 428 20.91 16.05 7.71
CA ILE A 428 20.37 16.10 9.08
C ILE A 428 18.91 16.55 9.06
N LEU A 429 18.56 17.55 8.26
CA LEU A 429 17.19 18.03 8.16
C LEU A 429 16.27 16.97 7.55
N GLU A 430 16.70 16.27 6.50
CA GLU A 430 15.94 15.16 5.90
C GLU A 430 15.74 14.02 6.91
N LEU A 431 16.76 13.67 7.68
CA LEU A 431 16.67 12.70 8.79
C LEU A 431 15.65 13.14 9.84
N LEU A 432 15.66 14.42 10.24
CA LEU A 432 14.73 14.97 11.23
C LEU A 432 13.29 15.02 10.72
N VAL A 433 13.06 15.43 9.47
CA VAL A 433 11.72 15.43 8.86
C VAL A 433 11.19 14.00 8.74
N ARG A 434 12.05 13.05 8.37
CA ARG A 434 11.67 11.64 8.26
C ARG A 434 11.36 11.02 9.61
N SER A 435 12.10 11.36 10.68
CA SER A 435 11.78 10.89 12.04
C SER A 435 10.44 11.43 12.52
N LEU A 436 10.11 12.68 12.19
CA LEU A 436 8.82 13.28 12.53
C LEU A 436 7.65 12.61 11.77
N CYS A 437 7.84 12.25 10.50
CA CYS A 437 6.82 11.53 9.73
C CYS A 437 6.63 10.07 10.20
N LEU A 438 7.70 9.39 10.61
CA LEU A 438 7.64 8.02 11.15
C LEU A 438 6.94 7.93 12.52
N MET A 439 6.84 9.03 13.27
CA MET A 439 6.08 9.05 14.54
C MET A 439 4.56 9.10 14.34
N ASN A 440 4.07 9.30 13.11
CA ASN A 440 2.64 9.42 12.76
C ASN A 440 2.08 8.21 11.99
N LEU A 441 2.89 7.18 11.74
CA LEU A 441 2.50 5.89 11.17
C LEU A 441 2.57 4.82 12.26
#